data_AF-A0ABD6W8J6-F1
#
_entry.id   AF-A0ABD6W8J6-F1
#
_cell.length_a   1.000
_cell.length_b   1.000
_cell.length_c   1.000
_cell.angle_alpha   90.00
_cell.angle_beta   90.00
_cell.angle_gamma   90.00
#
_symmetry.space_group_name_H-M   'P 1'
#
loop_
_entity.id
_entity.type
_entity.pdbx_description
1 polymer ?
#
loop_
_entity_poly.entity_id
_entity_poly.type
_entity_poly.pdbx_seq_one_letter_code
_entity_poly.pdbx_strand_id
1 'polypeptide(L)'
;MGDLFDGYGSQKVEWPATGATPWDEMFADVASAGGPDGVRGAYRDIYSSLARMTQEELRGRTDALASSYLAQGVTFDFAGEERPFPLDAVPRVIERAEWNEVQSGIKQRVRALEAFLADVYGPQNAVSDGVLPAGLISSSSHFHRQAAGIVPANGVRIQVSGIDLIRDERGGWRVLEDNVRVPSGVSYVISNRRVMAQTLPELFVSMRVRPVGDYPNKLLQALRACAPEGVDDPTVVVLTPGVYNSAYFEHTLLARLMGVELVEGRDLFCTGGKVFMRTTSGPTRVDVIYRRVDDEFLDPLQFRADSMLGSPGLMLAARLGTVTIANAVGNGVADDKLVYTYLPDLIRYYLSEEPVIKNVDTWRLEDPGALEEVLDRLDELVVKPVDGSGGKGLVVGPAASAKELAELRSRLQADPRGWIAQPVVQLSTIPTLVDDGMRPRHADLRPFAVNDGTDVWVLPGGLTRVALPEGQLVVNSSQGGGSKDTWVVGPEDPRNAEPEARDIQALVAEQAAVTSSIPIVYPLHHTPDHSPQDAPNIDQEQQQQTFAAGEDD
;
A
#
# COMPACT_ATOMS: atom_id res chain seq x y z
N MET A 1 36.54 19.47 4.61
CA MET A 1 35.31 18.91 4.01
C MET A 1 35.54 17.42 3.92
N GLY A 2 34.93 16.65 4.82
CA GLY A 2 34.89 15.20 4.63
C GLY A 2 34.11 14.89 3.37
N ASP A 3 34.50 13.82 2.68
CA ASP A 3 33.67 13.23 1.64
C ASP A 3 32.29 12.91 2.26
N LEU A 4 31.20 13.14 1.53
CA LEU A 4 29.83 12.86 1.98
C LEU A 4 29.68 11.38 2.41
N PHE A 5 30.52 10.51 1.84
CA PHE A 5 30.60 9.07 2.10
C PHE A 5 31.78 8.67 3.00
N ASP A 6 32.45 9.63 3.65
CA ASP A 6 33.52 9.30 4.60
C ASP A 6 32.97 8.43 5.74
N GLY A 7 33.65 7.32 6.01
CA GLY A 7 33.22 6.30 6.97
C GLY A 7 32.02 5.43 6.54
N TYR A 8 31.49 5.57 5.31
CA TYR A 8 30.32 4.81 4.83
C TYR A 8 30.51 3.28 4.95
N GLY A 9 31.71 2.78 4.65
CA GLY A 9 32.08 1.36 4.77
C GLY A 9 32.70 0.95 6.11
N SER A 10 32.96 1.88 7.04
CA SER A 10 33.53 1.54 8.36
C SER A 10 32.50 0.96 9.33
N GLN A 11 31.20 1.11 9.02
CA GLN A 11 30.12 0.50 9.79
C GLN A 11 29.93 -0.95 9.36
N LYS A 12 30.75 -1.85 9.90
CA LYS A 12 30.40 -3.26 9.96
C LYS A 12 29.28 -3.41 10.99
N VAL A 13 28.03 -3.43 10.55
CA VAL A 13 26.99 -4.04 11.36
C VAL A 13 27.27 -5.54 11.33
N GLU A 14 28.11 -6.02 12.24
CA GLU A 14 28.27 -7.45 12.49
C GLU A 14 26.97 -7.96 13.11
N TRP A 15 26.01 -8.35 12.29
CA TRP A 15 25.02 -9.32 12.73
C TRP A 15 25.77 -10.64 12.99
N PRO A 16 25.77 -11.18 14.22
CA PRO A 16 26.79 -12.16 14.63
C PRO A 16 26.80 -13.51 13.89
N ALA A 17 25.89 -13.77 12.94
CA ALA A 17 25.63 -15.15 12.49
C ALA A 17 25.69 -15.40 10.98
N THR A 18 25.53 -14.41 10.08
CA THR A 18 25.45 -14.73 8.63
C THR A 18 26.79 -14.60 7.90
N GLY A 19 27.74 -13.81 8.41
CA GLY A 19 29.02 -13.53 7.72
C GLY A 19 28.87 -12.85 6.34
N ALA A 20 27.65 -12.58 5.91
CA ALA A 20 27.30 -12.03 4.60
C ALA A 20 27.07 -10.53 4.70
N THR A 21 27.78 -9.77 3.88
CA THR A 21 27.58 -8.32 3.76
C THR A 21 26.27 -8.05 3.01
N PRO A 22 25.40 -7.15 3.51
CA PRO A 22 24.21 -6.74 2.78
C PRO A 22 24.55 -6.20 1.39
N TRP A 23 23.64 -6.42 0.44
CA TRP A 23 23.72 -5.79 -0.87
C TRP A 23 23.50 -4.27 -0.75
N ASP A 24 24.50 -3.45 -1.09
CA ASP A 24 24.31 -2.00 -1.17
C ASP A 24 23.83 -1.57 -2.57
N GLU A 25 22.79 -0.74 -2.60
CA GLU A 25 22.17 -0.31 -3.86
C GLU A 25 23.01 0.67 -4.66
N MET A 26 23.87 1.47 -4.01
CA MET A 26 24.72 2.46 -4.67
C MET A 26 26.11 1.91 -4.97
N PHE A 27 26.71 1.15 -4.05
CA PHE A 27 28.09 0.69 -4.14
C PHE A 27 28.19 -0.82 -4.40
N ALA A 28 29.08 -1.22 -5.31
CA ALA A 28 29.36 -2.62 -5.59
C ALA A 28 30.18 -3.27 -4.46
N ASP A 29 31.07 -2.49 -3.84
CA ASP A 29 31.80 -2.82 -2.63
C ASP A 29 31.74 -1.61 -1.68
N VAL A 30 31.17 -1.81 -0.48
CA VAL A 30 31.04 -0.75 0.52
C VAL A 30 32.41 -0.25 0.99
N ALA A 31 33.46 -1.07 0.90
CA ALA A 31 34.84 -0.65 1.18
C ALA A 31 35.42 0.29 0.11
N SER A 32 34.80 0.36 -1.06
CA SER A 32 35.14 1.31 -2.15
C SER A 32 34.27 2.58 -2.15
N ALA A 33 33.42 2.76 -1.13
CA ALA A 33 32.61 3.97 -0.98
C ALA A 33 33.49 5.23 -0.94
N GLY A 34 33.14 6.24 -1.75
CA GLY A 34 33.93 7.46 -1.94
C GLY A 34 34.72 7.53 -3.25
N GLY A 35 34.78 6.45 -4.04
CA GLY A 35 35.36 6.44 -5.38
C GLY A 35 34.32 6.18 -6.49
N PRO A 36 34.41 6.84 -7.68
CA PRO A 36 33.45 6.65 -8.77
C PRO A 36 33.49 5.24 -9.38
N ASP A 37 34.63 4.54 -9.28
CA ASP A 37 34.82 3.19 -9.83
C ASP A 37 34.06 2.09 -9.06
N GLY A 38 33.62 2.39 -7.83
CA GLY A 38 32.83 1.49 -6.98
C GLY A 38 31.31 1.67 -7.11
N VAL A 39 30.84 2.64 -7.88
CA VAL A 39 29.42 3.00 -7.98
C VAL A 39 28.71 2.17 -9.05
N ARG A 40 27.59 1.55 -8.67
CA ARG A 40 26.74 0.78 -9.59
C ARG A 40 26.16 1.66 -10.68
N GLY A 41 25.99 1.10 -11.89
CA GLY A 41 25.56 1.82 -13.09
C GLY A 41 24.33 2.71 -12.86
N ALA A 42 23.27 2.15 -12.28
CA ALA A 42 22.01 2.83 -11.96
C ALA A 42 22.16 4.10 -11.10
N TYR A 43 23.21 4.18 -10.26
CA TYR A 43 23.42 5.26 -9.31
C TYR A 43 24.48 6.28 -9.74
N ARG A 44 25.15 6.13 -10.88
CA ARG A 44 26.25 7.02 -11.30
C ARG A 44 25.86 8.49 -11.39
N ASP A 45 24.69 8.78 -11.96
CA ASP A 45 24.19 10.15 -12.11
C ASP A 45 23.85 10.77 -10.75
N ILE A 46 23.20 9.99 -9.88
CA ILE A 46 22.89 10.40 -8.51
C ILE A 46 24.17 10.67 -7.74
N TYR A 47 25.12 9.74 -7.75
CA TYR A 47 26.40 9.89 -7.08
C TYR A 47 27.14 11.13 -7.57
N SER A 48 27.18 11.36 -8.89
CA SER A 48 27.83 12.54 -9.49
C SER A 48 27.20 13.86 -9.04
N SER A 49 25.88 13.87 -8.82
CA SER A 49 25.17 15.03 -8.28
C SER A 49 25.40 15.20 -6.77
N LEU A 50 25.35 14.11 -5.99
CA LEU A 50 25.58 14.12 -4.55
C LEU A 50 27.03 14.51 -4.19
N ALA A 51 28.01 14.00 -4.94
CA ALA A 51 29.44 14.28 -4.72
C ALA A 51 29.82 15.75 -4.95
N ARG A 52 28.96 16.53 -5.61
CA ARG A 52 29.14 17.99 -5.78
C ARG A 52 28.54 18.80 -4.63
N MET A 53 27.78 18.16 -3.73
CA MET A 53 27.10 18.82 -2.63
C MET A 53 27.86 18.59 -1.32
N THR A 54 27.83 19.61 -0.47
CA THR A 54 28.27 19.49 0.93
C THR A 54 27.18 18.84 1.79
N GLN A 55 27.57 18.27 2.94
CA GLN A 55 26.63 17.72 3.91
C GLN A 55 25.61 18.76 4.40
N GLU A 56 26.03 20.03 4.51
CA GLU A 56 25.16 21.14 4.93
C GLU A 56 24.13 21.50 3.85
N GLU A 57 24.53 21.53 2.58
CA GLU A 57 23.60 21.73 1.45
C GLU A 57 22.56 20.61 1.36
N LEU A 58 22.98 19.36 1.57
CA LEU A 58 22.05 18.23 1.54
C LEU A 58 21.08 18.23 2.73
N ARG A 59 21.55 18.61 3.92
CA ARG A 59 20.68 18.84 5.08
C ARG A 59 19.67 19.95 4.82
N GLY A 60 20.13 21.09 4.31
CA GLY A 60 19.24 22.20 3.95
C GLY A 60 18.17 21.79 2.93
N ARG A 61 18.51 20.93 1.96
CA ARG A 61 17.51 20.33 1.05
C ARG A 61 16.55 19.41 1.79
N THR A 62 17.04 18.57 2.70
CA THR A 62 16.21 17.67 3.51
C THR A 62 15.23 18.44 4.41
N ASP A 63 15.67 19.53 5.03
CA ASP A 63 14.81 20.42 5.83
C ASP A 63 13.75 21.11 4.96
N ALA A 64 14.11 21.51 3.73
CA ALA A 64 13.16 22.04 2.76
C ALA A 64 12.15 20.99 2.29
N LEU A 65 12.57 19.73 2.08
CA LEU A 65 11.69 18.60 1.78
C LEU A 65 10.69 18.40 2.93
N ALA A 66 11.15 18.33 4.18
CA ALA A 66 10.30 18.16 5.36
C ALA A 66 9.30 19.31 5.53
N SER A 67 9.74 20.55 5.30
CA SER A 67 8.87 21.73 5.33
C SER A 67 7.79 21.69 4.23
N SER A 68 8.15 21.21 3.03
CA SER A 68 7.20 21.02 1.92
C SER A 68 6.15 19.95 2.26
N TYR A 69 6.55 18.86 2.93
CA TYR A 69 5.64 17.80 3.39
C TYR A 69 4.58 18.34 4.35
N LEU A 70 5.03 19.10 5.36
CA LEU A 70 4.13 19.77 6.30
C LEU A 70 3.15 20.70 5.58
N ALA A 71 3.66 21.52 4.65
CA ALA A 71 2.82 22.45 3.89
C ALA A 71 1.78 21.75 3.00
N GLN A 72 2.08 20.52 2.53
CA GLN A 72 1.17 19.69 1.74
C GLN A 72 0.24 18.81 2.61
N GLY A 73 0.38 18.88 3.93
CA GLY A 73 -0.41 18.07 4.87
C GLY A 73 -0.02 16.59 4.86
N VAL A 74 1.18 16.23 4.38
CA VAL A 74 1.67 14.86 4.38
C VAL A 74 2.18 14.53 5.79
N THR A 75 1.27 14.08 6.64
CA THR A 75 1.55 13.70 8.04
C THR A 75 1.28 12.22 8.27
N PHE A 76 1.89 11.67 9.30
CA PHE A 76 1.58 10.35 9.84
C PHE A 76 1.36 10.46 11.35
N ASP A 77 0.52 9.59 11.89
CA ASP A 77 0.32 9.46 13.33
C ASP A 77 1.50 8.67 13.93
N PHE A 78 2.25 9.33 14.82
CA PHE A 78 3.23 8.70 15.69
C PHE A 78 2.83 8.92 17.15
N ALA A 79 2.37 7.86 17.81
CA ALA A 79 1.99 7.87 19.22
C ALA A 79 0.90 8.91 19.59
N GLY A 80 0.00 9.22 18.66
CA GLY A 80 -1.09 10.19 18.83
C GLY A 80 -0.73 11.62 18.42
N GLU A 81 0.50 11.85 17.93
CA GLU A 81 0.93 13.13 17.37
C GLU A 81 1.13 13.03 15.85
N GLU A 82 0.54 13.95 15.09
CA GLU A 82 0.84 14.09 13.67
C GLU A 82 2.25 14.64 13.46
N ARG A 83 3.10 13.87 12.78
CA ARG A 83 4.45 14.27 12.40
C ARG A 83 4.64 14.18 10.88
N PRO A 84 5.52 14.99 10.28
CA PRO A 84 5.85 14.84 8.87
C PRO A 84 6.60 13.54 8.65
N PHE A 85 6.16 12.77 7.65
CA PHE A 85 6.78 11.50 7.31
C PHE A 85 8.23 11.72 6.86
N PRO A 86 9.25 11.16 7.54
CA PRO A 86 10.64 11.42 7.17
C PRO A 86 10.92 10.96 5.73
N LEU A 87 11.28 11.91 4.86
CA LEU A 87 11.72 11.64 3.49
C LEU A 87 13.23 11.86 3.41
N ASP A 88 13.95 10.82 2.99
CA ASP A 88 15.37 10.94 2.67
C ASP A 88 15.58 11.38 1.20
N ALA A 89 16.55 12.28 0.98
CA ALA A 89 16.84 12.88 -0.32
C ALA A 89 17.51 11.93 -1.33
N VAL A 90 17.99 10.75 -0.92
CA VAL A 90 18.58 9.76 -1.81
C VAL A 90 17.51 8.73 -2.21
N PRO A 91 17.06 8.70 -3.47
CA PRO A 91 16.04 7.77 -3.90
C PRO A 91 16.56 6.34 -4.03
N ARG A 92 15.64 5.37 -4.02
CA ARG A 92 15.88 4.02 -4.50
C ARG A 92 15.81 4.02 -6.02
N VAL A 93 16.84 3.54 -6.73
CA VAL A 93 16.82 3.45 -8.20
C VAL A 93 16.71 2.01 -8.65
N ILE A 94 15.79 1.75 -9.57
CA ILE A 94 15.56 0.44 -10.17
C ILE A 94 15.58 0.62 -11.70
N GLU A 95 16.45 -0.14 -12.37
CA GLU A 95 16.50 -0.10 -13.83
C GLU A 95 15.26 -0.75 -14.44
N ARG A 96 14.84 -0.26 -15.62
CA ARG A 96 13.65 -0.76 -16.31
C ARG A 96 13.67 -2.26 -16.55
N ALA A 97 14.81 -2.83 -16.92
CA ALA A 97 14.92 -4.27 -17.22
C ALA A 97 14.57 -5.10 -15.97
N GLU A 98 15.11 -4.70 -14.82
CA GLU A 98 14.81 -5.29 -13.53
C GLU A 98 13.35 -5.04 -13.11
N TRP A 99 12.85 -3.83 -13.31
CA TRP A 99 11.46 -3.51 -13.01
C TRP A 99 10.47 -4.34 -13.82
N ASN A 100 10.80 -4.68 -15.07
CA ASN A 100 9.92 -5.52 -15.90
C ASN A 100 9.75 -6.93 -15.30
N GLU A 101 10.79 -7.50 -14.69
CA GLU A 101 10.72 -8.77 -13.97
C GLU A 101 9.85 -8.64 -12.72
N VAL A 102 10.08 -7.57 -11.92
CA VAL A 102 9.27 -7.25 -10.74
C VAL A 102 7.79 -7.10 -11.10
N GLN A 103 7.51 -6.33 -12.14
CA GLN A 103 6.16 -6.11 -12.67
C GLN A 103 5.53 -7.45 -13.10
N SER A 104 6.23 -8.27 -13.89
CA SER A 104 5.71 -9.56 -14.34
C SER A 104 5.39 -10.49 -13.17
N GLY A 105 6.27 -10.55 -12.16
CA GLY A 105 6.07 -11.37 -10.98
C GLY A 105 4.91 -10.90 -10.10
N ILE A 106 4.73 -9.59 -9.91
CA ILE A 106 3.58 -9.04 -9.19
C ILE A 106 2.28 -9.38 -9.93
N LYS A 107 2.23 -9.20 -11.26
CA LYS A 107 1.06 -9.57 -12.08
C LYS A 107 0.71 -11.05 -11.94
N GLN A 108 1.71 -11.94 -12.04
CA GLN A 108 1.52 -13.38 -11.82
C GLN A 108 0.97 -13.67 -10.42
N ARG A 109 1.58 -13.08 -9.40
CA ARG A 109 1.22 -13.30 -8.00
C ARG A 109 -0.22 -12.87 -7.70
N VAL A 110 -0.62 -11.70 -8.18
CA VAL A 110 -2.00 -11.20 -8.02
C VAL A 110 -3.00 -12.12 -8.73
N ARG A 111 -2.70 -12.60 -9.96
CA ARG A 111 -3.56 -13.58 -10.66
C ARG A 111 -3.75 -14.88 -9.84
N ALA A 112 -2.68 -15.38 -9.21
CA ALA A 112 -2.77 -16.57 -8.37
C ALA A 112 -3.58 -16.32 -7.07
N LEU A 113 -3.41 -15.15 -6.44
CA LEU A 113 -4.18 -14.76 -5.25
C LEU A 113 -5.67 -14.56 -5.58
N GLU A 114 -6.01 -13.99 -6.73
CA GLU A 114 -7.38 -13.89 -7.23
C GLU A 114 -8.02 -15.27 -7.41
N ALA A 115 -7.31 -16.18 -8.10
CA ALA A 115 -7.77 -17.56 -8.29
C ALA A 115 -7.96 -18.29 -6.96
N PHE A 116 -7.01 -18.12 -6.03
CA PHE A 116 -7.11 -18.67 -4.69
C PHE A 116 -8.34 -18.16 -3.93
N LEU A 117 -8.59 -16.85 -3.91
CA LEU A 117 -9.74 -16.27 -3.23
C LEU A 117 -11.07 -16.71 -3.86
N ALA A 118 -11.13 -16.78 -5.19
CA ALA A 118 -12.29 -17.29 -5.91
C ALA A 118 -12.57 -18.77 -5.57
N ASP A 119 -11.52 -19.57 -5.44
CA ASP A 119 -11.63 -20.99 -5.07
C ASP A 119 -12.07 -21.18 -3.62
N VAL A 120 -11.45 -20.47 -2.67
CA VAL A 120 -11.74 -20.53 -1.23
C VAL A 120 -13.19 -20.18 -0.91
N TYR A 121 -13.73 -19.16 -1.56
CA TYR A 121 -15.12 -18.73 -1.40
C TYR A 121 -16.10 -19.41 -2.36
N GLY A 122 -15.60 -20.33 -3.21
CA GLY A 122 -16.35 -21.05 -4.21
C GLY A 122 -16.15 -22.58 -4.08
N PRO A 123 -15.63 -23.27 -5.12
CA PRO A 123 -15.60 -24.73 -5.18
C PRO A 123 -14.55 -25.41 -4.27
N GLN A 124 -13.52 -24.71 -3.82
CA GLN A 124 -12.43 -25.24 -2.97
C GLN A 124 -11.69 -26.44 -3.61
N ASN A 125 -11.37 -26.33 -4.90
CA ASN A 125 -10.63 -27.34 -5.65
C ASN A 125 -9.20 -27.55 -5.11
N ALA A 126 -8.48 -26.48 -4.73
CA ALA A 126 -7.13 -26.61 -4.19
C ALA A 126 -7.09 -27.40 -2.87
N VAL A 127 -8.18 -27.37 -2.10
CA VAL A 127 -8.34 -28.21 -0.91
C VAL A 127 -8.66 -29.65 -1.29
N SER A 128 -9.59 -29.84 -2.22
CA SER A 128 -10.04 -31.16 -2.68
C SER A 128 -8.92 -31.95 -3.36
N ASP A 129 -8.05 -31.27 -4.09
CA ASP A 129 -6.89 -31.83 -4.78
C ASP A 129 -5.66 -31.99 -3.86
N GLY A 130 -5.77 -31.59 -2.59
CA GLY A 130 -4.71 -31.75 -1.59
C GLY A 130 -3.54 -30.75 -1.70
N VAL A 131 -3.67 -29.69 -2.50
CA VAL A 131 -2.68 -28.60 -2.60
C VAL A 131 -2.66 -27.79 -1.30
N LEU A 132 -3.84 -27.55 -0.71
CA LEU A 132 -4.00 -26.85 0.55
C LEU A 132 -4.72 -27.71 1.59
N PRO A 133 -4.26 -27.76 2.84
CA PRO A 133 -5.01 -28.43 3.88
C PRO A 133 -6.25 -27.61 4.27
N ALA A 134 -7.42 -28.24 4.38
CA ALA A 134 -8.67 -27.57 4.76
C ALA A 134 -8.56 -26.80 6.10
N GLY A 135 -7.75 -27.33 7.02
CA GLY A 135 -7.42 -26.70 8.30
C GLY A 135 -6.89 -25.27 8.14
N LEU A 136 -6.01 -25.03 7.14
CA LEU A 136 -5.40 -23.73 6.84
C LEU A 136 -6.43 -22.62 6.69
N ILE A 137 -7.45 -22.85 5.87
CA ILE A 137 -8.50 -21.87 5.60
C ILE A 137 -9.45 -21.81 6.80
N SER A 138 -9.93 -22.97 7.26
CA SER A 138 -11.01 -23.03 8.26
C SER A 138 -10.62 -22.50 9.64
N SER A 139 -9.33 -22.48 9.98
CA SER A 139 -8.83 -21.93 11.24
C SER A 139 -8.36 -20.47 11.14
N SER A 140 -8.25 -19.89 9.94
CA SER A 140 -7.79 -18.51 9.81
C SER A 140 -8.85 -17.58 10.39
N SER A 141 -8.43 -16.69 11.29
CA SER A 141 -9.29 -15.64 11.85
C SER A 141 -9.79 -14.65 10.78
N HIS A 142 -9.11 -14.61 9.64
CA HIS A 142 -9.41 -13.74 8.51
C HIS A 142 -10.21 -14.43 7.39
N PHE A 143 -10.62 -15.69 7.61
CA PHE A 143 -11.61 -16.35 6.75
C PHE A 143 -13.04 -15.96 7.16
N HIS A 144 -13.55 -14.87 6.58
CA HIS A 144 -14.90 -14.39 6.87
C HIS A 144 -15.95 -15.14 6.05
N ARG A 145 -16.67 -16.08 6.67
CA ARG A 145 -17.78 -16.82 6.04
C ARG A 145 -18.88 -15.92 5.48
N GLN A 146 -19.03 -14.72 6.05
CA GLN A 146 -19.95 -13.69 5.59
C GLN A 146 -19.69 -13.27 4.13
N ALA A 147 -18.47 -13.42 3.63
CA ALA A 147 -18.10 -13.13 2.25
C ALA A 147 -18.51 -14.23 1.25
N ALA A 148 -18.91 -15.42 1.73
CA ALA A 148 -19.36 -16.50 0.85
C ALA A 148 -20.59 -16.07 0.03
N GLY A 149 -20.57 -16.41 -1.27
CA GLY A 149 -21.61 -16.03 -2.22
C GLY A 149 -21.58 -14.56 -2.67
N ILE A 150 -20.61 -13.76 -2.21
CA ILE A 150 -20.38 -12.41 -2.77
C ILE A 150 -19.39 -12.54 -3.91
N VAL A 151 -19.89 -12.31 -5.12
CA VAL A 151 -19.11 -12.32 -6.37
C VAL A 151 -19.11 -10.90 -6.95
N PRO A 152 -17.95 -10.23 -7.01
CA PRO A 152 -17.82 -8.92 -7.66
C PRO A 152 -18.24 -8.98 -9.13
N ALA A 153 -18.79 -7.89 -9.67
CA ALA A 153 -19.41 -7.87 -11.00
C ALA A 153 -18.46 -8.29 -12.13
N ASN A 154 -17.19 -7.87 -12.06
CA ASN A 154 -16.14 -8.25 -13.01
C ASN A 154 -15.27 -9.43 -12.51
N GLY A 155 -15.68 -10.11 -11.44
CA GLY A 155 -14.94 -11.22 -10.84
C GLY A 155 -13.68 -10.84 -10.04
N VAL A 156 -13.30 -9.55 -10.00
CA VAL A 156 -12.09 -9.08 -9.31
C VAL A 156 -12.34 -8.93 -7.81
N ARG A 157 -11.56 -9.64 -7.00
CA ARG A 157 -11.59 -9.51 -5.53
C ARG A 157 -10.51 -8.58 -4.99
N ILE A 158 -9.39 -8.43 -5.71
CA ILE A 158 -8.22 -7.65 -5.32
C ILE A 158 -8.03 -6.51 -6.32
N GLN A 159 -8.86 -5.47 -6.21
CA GLN A 159 -8.74 -4.26 -7.03
C GLN A 159 -7.40 -3.54 -6.78
N VAL A 160 -6.91 -3.54 -5.54
CA VAL A 160 -5.62 -2.98 -5.15
C VAL A 160 -4.81 -4.00 -4.35
N SER A 161 -3.55 -4.16 -4.67
CA SER A 161 -2.61 -4.95 -3.86
C SER A 161 -1.34 -4.16 -3.57
N GLY A 162 -0.78 -4.37 -2.38
CA GLY A 162 0.57 -3.97 -2.03
C GLY A 162 1.43 -5.21 -1.78
N ILE A 163 2.49 -5.40 -2.56
CA ILE A 163 3.34 -6.59 -2.44
C ILE A 163 4.67 -6.15 -1.85
N ASP A 164 4.99 -6.60 -0.64
CA ASP A 164 6.25 -6.22 0.01
C ASP A 164 7.39 -7.05 -0.54
N LEU A 165 8.39 -6.36 -1.07
CA LEU A 165 9.59 -6.93 -1.68
C LEU A 165 10.82 -6.49 -0.90
N ILE A 166 11.77 -7.41 -0.82
CA ILE A 166 13.13 -7.13 -0.39
C ILE A 166 14.10 -7.56 -1.48
N ARG A 167 15.30 -6.96 -1.48
CA ARG A 167 16.44 -7.47 -2.23
C ARG A 167 17.39 -8.14 -1.24
N ASP A 168 17.72 -9.40 -1.49
CA ASP A 168 18.58 -10.21 -0.63
C ASP A 168 20.07 -9.85 -0.80
N GLU A 169 20.95 -10.48 -0.01
CA GLU A 169 22.40 -10.24 -0.05
C GLU A 169 23.05 -10.59 -1.39
N ARG A 170 22.34 -11.34 -2.25
CA ARG A 170 22.78 -11.73 -3.60
C ARG A 170 22.24 -10.80 -4.68
N GLY A 171 21.47 -9.78 -4.30
CA GLY A 171 20.82 -8.85 -5.23
C GLY A 171 19.51 -9.37 -5.84
N GLY A 172 18.99 -10.51 -5.36
CA GLY A 172 17.75 -11.10 -5.87
C GLY A 172 16.50 -10.57 -5.17
N TRP A 173 15.42 -10.36 -5.91
CA TRP A 173 14.13 -10.01 -5.32
C TRP A 173 13.48 -11.19 -4.61
N ARG A 174 12.88 -10.91 -3.44
CA ARG A 174 12.06 -11.84 -2.68
C ARG A 174 10.77 -11.14 -2.25
N VAL A 175 9.65 -11.85 -2.31
CA VAL A 175 8.42 -11.39 -1.68
C VAL A 175 8.50 -11.66 -0.20
N LEU A 176 8.22 -10.66 0.62
CA LEU A 176 8.16 -10.74 2.08
C LEU A 176 6.73 -10.92 2.58
N GLU A 177 5.78 -10.17 2.04
CA GLU A 177 4.39 -10.13 2.50
C GLU A 177 3.45 -9.66 1.38
N ASP A 178 2.22 -10.16 1.39
CA ASP A 178 1.13 -9.72 0.51
C ASP A 178 0.19 -8.83 1.31
N ASN A 179 -0.36 -7.78 0.70
CA ASN A 179 -1.35 -6.92 1.34
C ASN A 179 -2.53 -6.77 0.38
N VAL A 180 -3.61 -7.54 0.61
CA VAL A 180 -4.77 -7.62 -0.30
C VAL A 180 -6.10 -7.29 0.38
N ARG A 181 -6.05 -6.84 1.64
CA ARG A 181 -7.18 -6.21 2.36
C ARG A 181 -7.31 -4.74 1.97
N VAL A 182 -6.73 -3.85 2.77
CA VAL A 182 -6.77 -2.39 2.62
C VAL A 182 -5.32 -1.87 2.56
N PRO A 183 -4.57 -2.17 1.48
CA PRO A 183 -3.19 -1.74 1.38
C PRO A 183 -3.08 -0.21 1.42
N SER A 184 -2.11 0.29 2.16
CA SER A 184 -1.81 1.72 2.29
C SER A 184 -0.35 2.01 1.92
N GLY A 185 -0.09 3.27 1.58
CA GLY A 185 1.23 3.84 1.35
C GLY A 185 1.41 4.54 0.01
N VAL A 186 0.43 4.46 -0.89
CA VAL A 186 0.53 5.02 -2.25
C VAL A 186 0.48 6.55 -2.25
N SER A 187 -0.18 7.18 -1.27
CA SER A 187 -0.14 8.65 -1.13
C SER A 187 1.29 9.15 -0.89
N TYR A 188 2.08 8.41 -0.10
CA TYR A 188 3.50 8.70 0.09
C TYR A 188 4.26 8.52 -1.22
N VAL A 189 3.98 7.50 -2.03
CA VAL A 189 4.65 7.35 -3.34
C VAL A 189 4.45 8.58 -4.23
N ILE A 190 3.20 9.05 -4.35
CA ILE A 190 2.86 10.22 -5.16
C ILE A 190 3.48 11.50 -4.55
N SER A 191 3.40 11.66 -3.24
CA SER A 191 3.92 12.84 -2.53
C SER A 191 5.45 12.90 -2.57
N ASN A 192 6.13 11.77 -2.31
CA ASN A 192 7.58 11.59 -2.44
C ASN A 192 8.03 11.99 -3.84
N ARG A 193 7.35 11.47 -4.88
CA ARG A 193 7.68 11.83 -6.27
C ARG A 193 7.59 13.32 -6.52
N ARG A 194 6.45 13.92 -6.15
CA ARG A 194 6.18 15.34 -6.40
C ARG A 194 7.23 16.22 -5.75
N VAL A 195 7.54 15.95 -4.48
CA VAL A 195 8.50 16.74 -3.71
C VAL A 195 9.92 16.54 -4.25
N MET A 196 10.31 15.30 -4.58
CA MET A 196 11.62 15.03 -5.19
C MET A 196 11.79 15.70 -6.56
N ALA A 197 10.74 15.73 -7.39
CA ALA A 197 10.75 16.40 -8.69
C ALA A 197 10.94 17.93 -8.56
N GLN A 198 10.46 18.53 -7.47
CA GLN A 198 10.66 19.95 -7.17
C GLN A 198 12.07 20.24 -6.64
N THR A 199 12.67 19.31 -5.88
CA THR A 199 13.97 19.51 -5.23
C THR A 199 15.17 19.11 -6.08
N LEU A 200 15.02 18.15 -7.00
CA LEU A 200 16.09 17.64 -7.87
C LEU A 200 15.65 17.53 -9.35
N PRO A 201 15.08 18.59 -9.96
CA PRO A 201 14.48 18.52 -11.30
C PRO A 201 15.46 18.06 -12.39
N GLU A 202 16.75 18.39 -12.27
CA GLU A 202 17.80 18.01 -13.22
C GLU A 202 17.99 16.49 -13.34
N LEU A 203 17.86 15.77 -12.22
CA LEU A 203 18.05 14.31 -12.18
C LEU A 203 16.86 13.56 -12.78
N PHE A 204 15.65 14.10 -12.65
CA PHE A 204 14.44 13.51 -13.25
C PHE A 204 14.55 13.41 -14.77
N VAL A 205 15.09 14.47 -15.39
CA VAL A 205 15.28 14.54 -16.83
C VAL A 205 16.42 13.64 -17.29
N SER A 206 17.58 13.71 -16.62
CA SER A 206 18.76 12.94 -17.05
C SER A 206 18.52 11.43 -16.92
N MET A 207 17.88 11.00 -15.84
CA MET A 207 17.64 9.58 -15.54
C MET A 207 16.37 9.02 -16.17
N ARG A 208 15.51 9.88 -16.77
CA ARG A 208 14.23 9.49 -17.38
C ARG A 208 13.35 8.70 -16.39
N VAL A 209 13.09 9.31 -15.24
CA VAL A 209 12.28 8.70 -14.18
C VAL A 209 10.83 8.56 -14.64
N ARG A 210 10.26 7.36 -14.55
CA ARG A 210 8.88 7.09 -14.97
C ARG A 210 7.86 7.74 -14.03
N PRO A 211 6.75 8.30 -14.54
CA PRO A 211 5.74 8.95 -13.70
C PRO A 211 4.96 7.96 -12.82
N VAL A 212 4.49 8.44 -11.67
CA VAL A 212 3.60 7.69 -10.75
C VAL A 212 2.25 8.40 -10.51
N GLY A 213 2.07 9.59 -11.11
CA GLY A 213 0.89 10.44 -10.87
C GLY A 213 -0.42 9.88 -11.43
N ASP A 214 -0.36 8.94 -12.37
CA ASP A 214 -1.54 8.35 -13.02
C ASP A 214 -2.25 7.27 -12.17
N TYR A 215 -1.69 6.92 -11.00
CA TYR A 215 -2.29 5.93 -10.10
C TYR A 215 -3.77 6.18 -9.77
N PRO A 216 -4.21 7.40 -9.37
CA PRO A 216 -5.61 7.65 -9.04
C PRO A 216 -6.54 7.42 -10.24
N ASN A 217 -6.11 7.75 -11.46
CA ASN A 217 -6.90 7.51 -12.66
C ASN A 217 -7.04 6.01 -12.95
N LYS A 218 -5.94 5.25 -12.88
CA LYS A 218 -5.97 3.79 -13.03
C LYS A 218 -6.84 3.13 -11.96
N LEU A 219 -6.76 3.61 -10.71
CA LEU A 219 -7.62 3.15 -9.63
C LEU A 219 -9.10 3.44 -9.91
N LEU A 220 -9.45 4.68 -10.29
CA LEU A 220 -10.83 5.04 -10.62
C LEU A 220 -11.36 4.21 -11.79
N GLN A 221 -10.55 3.99 -12.83
CA GLN A 221 -10.92 3.13 -13.96
C GLN A 221 -11.22 1.71 -13.50
N ALA A 222 -10.37 1.12 -12.67
CA ALA A 222 -10.60 -0.22 -12.11
C ALA A 222 -11.85 -0.30 -11.22
N LEU A 223 -12.10 0.74 -10.41
CA LEU A 223 -13.32 0.84 -9.59
C LEU A 223 -14.56 0.97 -10.45
N ARG A 224 -14.53 1.75 -11.53
CA ARG A 224 -15.65 1.85 -12.48
C ARG A 224 -15.87 0.53 -13.23
N ALA A 225 -14.80 -0.17 -13.59
CA ALA A 225 -14.87 -1.46 -14.28
C ALA A 225 -15.50 -2.57 -13.42
N CYS A 226 -15.49 -2.44 -12.10
CA CYS A 226 -16.15 -3.39 -11.19
C CYS A 226 -17.57 -2.99 -10.78
N ALA A 227 -18.17 -1.98 -11.43
CA ALA A 227 -19.55 -1.58 -11.17
C ALA A 227 -20.57 -2.71 -11.47
N PRO A 228 -21.68 -2.79 -10.73
CA PRO A 228 -22.80 -3.70 -11.02
C PRO A 228 -23.30 -3.62 -12.47
N GLU A 229 -23.82 -4.75 -12.98
CA GLU A 229 -24.41 -4.80 -14.32
C GLU A 229 -25.54 -3.79 -14.51
N GLY A 230 -25.60 -3.18 -15.70
CA GLY A 230 -26.63 -2.21 -16.07
C GLY A 230 -26.43 -0.79 -15.51
N VAL A 231 -25.22 -0.46 -15.04
CA VAL A 231 -24.83 0.88 -14.59
C VAL A 231 -23.83 1.48 -15.58
N ASP A 232 -24.28 2.46 -16.38
CA ASP A 232 -23.45 3.11 -17.40
C ASP A 232 -22.49 4.18 -16.81
N ASP A 233 -22.95 4.92 -15.80
CA ASP A 233 -22.16 5.95 -15.10
C ASP A 233 -22.18 5.68 -13.58
N PRO A 234 -21.25 4.84 -13.08
CA PRO A 234 -21.30 4.38 -11.70
C PRO A 234 -20.85 5.44 -10.71
N THR A 235 -21.63 5.59 -9.63
CA THR A 235 -21.23 6.43 -8.49
C THR A 235 -20.24 5.66 -7.62
N VAL A 236 -18.99 6.13 -7.62
CA VAL A 236 -17.90 5.60 -6.80
C VAL A 236 -17.70 6.49 -5.57
N VAL A 237 -17.50 5.89 -4.39
CA VAL A 237 -17.17 6.61 -3.15
C VAL A 237 -15.99 5.98 -2.42
N VAL A 238 -15.25 6.76 -1.63
CA VAL A 238 -14.22 6.25 -0.71
C VAL A 238 -14.79 6.20 0.70
N LEU A 239 -14.98 5.00 1.25
CA LEU A 239 -15.45 4.82 2.62
C LEU A 239 -14.27 4.90 3.60
N THR A 240 -14.27 5.90 4.48
CA THR A 240 -13.20 6.13 5.48
C THR A 240 -13.71 5.90 6.90
N PRO A 241 -12.85 5.40 7.83
CA PRO A 241 -13.16 5.35 9.26
C PRO A 241 -13.12 6.73 9.95
N GLY A 242 -12.73 7.79 9.22
CA GLY A 242 -12.68 9.16 9.72
C GLY A 242 -11.28 9.62 10.17
N VAL A 243 -11.22 10.85 10.70
CA VAL A 243 -9.98 11.61 10.96
C VAL A 243 -9.02 10.97 11.97
N TYR A 244 -9.52 10.09 12.85
CA TYR A 244 -8.70 9.43 13.87
C TYR A 244 -7.94 8.20 13.36
N ASN A 245 -8.01 7.92 12.06
CA ASN A 245 -7.24 6.86 11.44
C ASN A 245 -5.92 7.41 10.88
N SER A 246 -4.82 6.71 11.15
CA SER A 246 -3.47 7.12 10.74
C SER A 246 -3.27 7.22 9.22
N ALA A 247 -4.13 6.58 8.42
CA ALA A 247 -4.11 6.66 6.96
C ALA A 247 -5.15 7.64 6.39
N TYR A 248 -5.84 8.44 7.22
CA TYR A 248 -6.89 9.36 6.78
C TYR A 248 -6.42 10.37 5.71
N PHE A 249 -5.17 10.84 5.80
CA PHE A 249 -4.54 11.67 4.78
C PHE A 249 -4.58 10.98 3.39
N GLU A 250 -4.24 9.70 3.32
CA GLU A 250 -4.27 8.95 2.08
C GLU A 250 -5.69 8.82 1.53
N HIS A 251 -6.69 8.59 2.39
CA HIS A 251 -8.09 8.45 1.97
C HIS A 251 -8.58 9.74 1.32
N THR A 252 -8.29 10.86 1.98
CA THR A 252 -8.67 12.20 1.50
C THR A 252 -7.94 12.56 0.21
N LEU A 253 -6.64 12.28 0.13
CA LEU A 253 -5.85 12.54 -1.08
C LEU A 253 -6.38 11.73 -2.26
N LEU A 254 -6.60 10.43 -2.10
CA LEU A 254 -7.08 9.57 -3.18
C LEU A 254 -8.50 9.95 -3.62
N ALA A 255 -9.42 10.22 -2.68
CA ALA A 255 -10.77 10.68 -3.02
C ALA A 255 -10.73 11.98 -3.85
N ARG A 256 -9.92 12.95 -3.41
CA ARG A 256 -9.72 14.21 -4.13
C ARG A 256 -9.12 14.02 -5.51
N LEU A 257 -8.06 13.22 -5.65
CA LEU A 257 -7.38 13.00 -6.92
C LEU A 257 -8.24 12.22 -7.92
N MET A 258 -9.06 11.29 -7.44
CA MET A 258 -10.06 10.58 -8.26
C MET A 258 -11.28 11.44 -8.57
N GLY A 259 -11.51 12.54 -7.84
CA GLY A 259 -12.72 13.35 -7.99
C GLY A 259 -13.99 12.63 -7.53
N VAL A 260 -13.89 11.84 -6.46
CA VAL A 260 -15.02 11.08 -5.87
C VAL A 260 -15.27 11.52 -4.43
N GLU A 261 -16.46 11.21 -3.92
CA GLU A 261 -16.84 11.57 -2.56
C GLU A 261 -16.09 10.74 -1.51
N LEU A 262 -15.61 11.42 -0.46
CA LEU A 262 -15.10 10.79 0.75
C LEU A 262 -16.25 10.71 1.77
N VAL A 263 -16.62 9.50 2.16
CA VAL A 263 -17.79 9.24 3.00
C VAL A 263 -17.41 8.45 4.25
N GLU A 264 -18.10 8.70 5.36
CA GLU A 264 -18.09 7.83 6.53
C GLU A 264 -19.33 6.92 6.55
N GLY A 265 -19.33 5.88 7.40
CA GLY A 265 -20.44 4.94 7.50
C GLY A 265 -21.81 5.59 7.75
N ARG A 266 -21.84 6.70 8.51
CA ARG A 266 -23.06 7.49 8.80
C ARG A 266 -23.66 8.21 7.60
N ASP A 267 -22.85 8.49 6.58
CA ASP A 267 -23.28 9.15 5.35
C ASP A 267 -23.97 8.16 4.40
N LEU A 268 -23.78 6.87 4.63
CA LEU A 268 -24.38 5.78 3.86
C LEU A 268 -25.57 5.16 4.59
N PHE A 269 -26.55 4.70 3.82
CA PHE A 269 -27.63 3.85 4.32
C PHE A 269 -28.09 2.85 3.27
N CYS A 270 -28.55 1.69 3.71
CA CYS A 270 -29.03 0.64 2.83
C CYS A 270 -30.56 0.55 2.85
N THR A 271 -31.19 0.48 1.68
CA THR A 271 -32.63 0.24 1.54
C THR A 271 -32.94 -0.50 0.25
N GLY A 272 -33.90 -1.43 0.29
CA GLY A 272 -34.28 -2.25 -0.87
C GLY A 272 -33.10 -3.07 -1.44
N GLY A 273 -32.14 -3.44 -0.59
CA GLY A 273 -30.94 -4.15 -1.02
C GLY A 273 -29.97 -3.29 -1.84
N LYS A 274 -30.05 -1.95 -1.80
CA LYS A 274 -29.13 -1.01 -2.47
C LYS A 274 -28.53 -0.05 -1.46
N VAL A 275 -27.40 0.56 -1.80
CA VAL A 275 -26.70 1.54 -0.96
C VAL A 275 -26.94 2.95 -1.49
N PHE A 276 -27.18 3.89 -0.59
CA PHE A 276 -27.37 5.30 -0.89
C PHE A 276 -26.50 6.16 0.01
N MET A 277 -25.98 7.24 -0.57
CA MET A 277 -25.31 8.33 0.12
C MET A 277 -26.32 9.45 0.41
N ARG A 278 -26.28 10.01 1.62
CA ARG A 278 -27.10 11.14 2.03
C ARG A 278 -26.54 12.42 1.42
N THR A 279 -27.36 13.16 0.67
CA THR A 279 -27.00 14.49 0.15
C THR A 279 -28.12 15.49 0.45
N THR A 280 -27.82 16.79 0.35
CA THR A 280 -28.80 17.86 0.53
C THR A 280 -29.88 17.86 -0.56
N SER A 281 -29.57 17.38 -1.77
CA SER A 281 -30.50 17.25 -2.89
C SER A 281 -31.32 15.96 -2.86
N GLY A 282 -31.09 15.09 -1.89
CA GLY A 282 -31.72 13.78 -1.76
C GLY A 282 -30.73 12.61 -1.80
N PRO A 283 -31.20 11.38 -1.62
CA PRO A 283 -30.31 10.22 -1.61
C PRO A 283 -29.76 9.93 -3.01
N THR A 284 -28.43 9.82 -3.10
CA THR A 284 -27.74 9.41 -4.34
C THR A 284 -27.36 7.94 -4.23
N ARG A 285 -27.66 7.13 -5.25
CA ARG A 285 -27.29 5.70 -5.24
C ARG A 285 -25.77 5.57 -5.33
N VAL A 286 -25.20 4.65 -4.56
CA VAL A 286 -23.78 4.28 -4.62
C VAL A 286 -23.66 2.91 -5.27
N ASP A 287 -22.80 2.80 -6.27
CA ASP A 287 -22.61 1.58 -7.06
C ASP A 287 -21.29 0.88 -6.72
N VAL A 288 -20.26 1.64 -6.35
CA VAL A 288 -18.94 1.11 -5.97
C VAL A 288 -18.41 1.83 -4.73
N ILE A 289 -17.94 1.06 -3.75
CA ILE A 289 -17.33 1.55 -2.52
C ILE A 289 -15.87 1.11 -2.51
N TYR A 290 -14.95 2.05 -2.67
CA TYR A 290 -13.55 1.84 -2.33
C TYR A 290 -13.41 1.94 -0.80
N ARG A 291 -13.36 0.80 -0.13
CA ARG A 291 -13.35 0.75 1.34
C ARG A 291 -11.94 0.95 1.89
N ARG A 292 -11.85 1.80 2.91
CA ARG A 292 -10.67 1.98 3.74
C ARG A 292 -10.91 1.56 5.19
N VAL A 293 -11.90 0.68 5.38
CA VAL A 293 -12.37 0.14 6.65
C VAL A 293 -12.22 -1.38 6.62
N ASP A 294 -11.76 -1.97 7.73
CA ASP A 294 -11.59 -3.41 7.89
C ASP A 294 -12.93 -4.15 7.87
N ASP A 295 -12.92 -5.42 7.45
CA ASP A 295 -14.12 -6.24 7.19
C ASP A 295 -15.09 -6.25 8.37
N GLU A 296 -14.56 -6.46 9.57
CA GLU A 296 -15.32 -6.61 10.81
C GLU A 296 -16.11 -5.35 11.19
N PHE A 297 -15.75 -4.19 10.63
CA PHE A 297 -16.38 -2.92 10.93
C PHE A 297 -17.35 -2.45 9.85
N LEU A 298 -17.43 -3.14 8.70
CA LEU A 298 -18.23 -2.70 7.54
C LEU A 298 -19.75 -2.79 7.75
N ASP A 299 -20.24 -3.83 8.42
CA ASP A 299 -21.69 -4.03 8.57
C ASP A 299 -22.00 -4.58 9.97
N PRO A 300 -22.59 -3.75 10.86
CA PRO A 300 -22.92 -4.18 12.23
C PRO A 300 -24.00 -5.27 12.28
N LEU A 301 -24.71 -5.55 11.19
CA LEU A 301 -25.68 -6.66 11.11
C LEU A 301 -25.01 -8.02 10.82
N GLN A 302 -23.76 -8.04 10.37
CA GLN A 302 -23.05 -9.27 9.98
C GLN A 302 -21.76 -9.52 10.76
N PHE A 303 -21.15 -8.45 11.29
CA PHE A 303 -19.89 -8.49 12.01
C PHE A 303 -20.03 -7.88 13.40
N ARG A 304 -19.27 -6.82 13.71
CA ARG A 304 -19.28 -6.15 15.00
C ARG A 304 -20.51 -5.27 15.16
N ALA A 305 -21.44 -5.69 16.03
CA ALA A 305 -22.66 -4.96 16.33
C ALA A 305 -22.42 -3.58 16.97
N ASP A 306 -21.23 -3.35 17.57
CA ASP A 306 -20.80 -2.08 18.13
C ASP A 306 -20.10 -1.16 17.11
N SER A 307 -19.91 -1.61 15.87
CA SER A 307 -19.24 -0.80 14.84
C SER A 307 -20.10 0.40 14.42
N MET A 308 -19.45 1.56 14.38
CA MET A 308 -19.99 2.82 13.86
C MET A 308 -19.30 3.26 12.56
N LEU A 309 -18.34 2.48 12.05
CA LEU A 309 -17.51 2.86 10.89
C LEU A 309 -18.14 2.45 9.55
N GLY A 310 -18.98 1.42 9.58
CA GLY A 310 -19.70 0.90 8.42
C GLY A 310 -21.15 1.34 8.36
N SER A 311 -21.95 0.70 7.51
CA SER A 311 -23.39 0.97 7.39
C SER A 311 -24.20 -0.34 7.44
N PRO A 312 -25.28 -0.40 8.24
CA PRO A 312 -26.12 -1.60 8.33
C PRO A 312 -26.66 -2.04 6.98
N GLY A 313 -26.43 -3.30 6.60
CA GLY A 313 -26.96 -3.90 5.37
C GLY A 313 -26.04 -3.82 4.15
N LEU A 314 -24.83 -3.28 4.28
CA LEU A 314 -23.84 -3.25 3.18
C LEU A 314 -23.55 -4.64 2.62
N MET A 315 -23.41 -5.64 3.50
CA MET A 315 -23.11 -7.01 3.08
C MET A 315 -24.27 -7.65 2.32
N LEU A 316 -25.52 -7.32 2.68
CA LEU A 316 -26.68 -7.79 1.93
C LEU A 316 -26.72 -7.16 0.54
N ALA A 317 -26.48 -5.85 0.42
CA ALA A 317 -26.43 -5.16 -0.87
C ALA A 317 -25.32 -5.74 -1.78
N ALA A 318 -24.13 -5.96 -1.22
CA ALA A 318 -23.03 -6.59 -1.96
C ALA A 318 -23.38 -8.03 -2.41
N ARG A 319 -24.03 -8.81 -1.56
CA ARG A 319 -24.48 -10.18 -1.91
C ARG A 319 -25.58 -10.20 -2.97
N LEU A 320 -26.42 -9.17 -3.02
CA LEU A 320 -27.42 -9.00 -4.08
C LEU A 320 -26.82 -8.44 -5.38
N GLY A 321 -25.51 -8.13 -5.39
CA GLY A 321 -24.82 -7.59 -6.56
C GLY A 321 -25.23 -6.16 -6.91
N THR A 322 -25.82 -5.39 -5.99
CA THR A 322 -26.30 -4.03 -6.28
C THR A 322 -25.27 -2.94 -5.99
N VAL A 323 -24.18 -3.31 -5.31
CA VAL A 323 -23.00 -2.50 -4.99
C VAL A 323 -21.76 -3.40 -5.00
N THR A 324 -20.63 -2.89 -5.47
CA THR A 324 -19.33 -3.56 -5.35
C THR A 324 -18.51 -2.93 -4.23
N ILE A 325 -17.92 -3.76 -3.36
CA ILE A 325 -17.00 -3.32 -2.31
C ILE A 325 -15.58 -3.69 -2.74
N ALA A 326 -14.71 -2.68 -2.89
CA ALA A 326 -13.35 -2.82 -3.38
C ALA A 326 -12.34 -2.39 -2.28
N ASN A 327 -11.37 -3.21 -1.89
CA ASN A 327 -11.24 -4.64 -2.19
C ASN A 327 -12.40 -5.45 -1.61
N ALA A 328 -12.63 -6.65 -2.16
CA ALA A 328 -13.68 -7.53 -1.67
C ALA A 328 -13.49 -7.88 -0.18
N VAL A 329 -14.62 -8.15 0.48
CA VAL A 329 -14.65 -8.64 1.86
C VAL A 329 -14.15 -10.08 1.90
N GLY A 330 -13.38 -10.45 2.93
CA GLY A 330 -12.83 -11.79 3.10
C GLY A 330 -11.45 -12.01 2.48
N ASN A 331 -10.83 -10.98 1.89
CA ASN A 331 -9.50 -11.13 1.31
C ASN A 331 -8.39 -11.46 2.32
N GLY A 332 -8.65 -11.26 3.61
CA GLY A 332 -7.62 -11.44 4.65
C GLY A 332 -7.13 -12.88 4.82
N VAL A 333 -7.84 -13.88 4.30
CA VAL A 333 -7.35 -15.25 4.24
C VAL A 333 -6.18 -15.40 3.25
N ALA A 334 -6.05 -14.51 2.26
CA ALA A 334 -5.02 -14.62 1.21
C ALA A 334 -3.70 -13.91 1.55
N ASP A 335 -3.71 -12.93 2.44
CA ASP A 335 -2.48 -12.34 3.01
C ASP A 335 -2.11 -12.93 4.39
N ASP A 336 -2.72 -14.07 4.75
CA ASP A 336 -2.32 -14.84 5.92
C ASP A 336 -0.89 -15.39 5.77
N LYS A 337 -0.08 -15.31 6.83
CA LYS A 337 1.33 -15.71 6.80
C LYS A 337 1.54 -17.18 6.49
N LEU A 338 0.61 -18.07 6.86
CA LEU A 338 0.71 -19.46 6.46
C LEU A 338 0.36 -19.61 4.98
N VAL A 339 -0.70 -18.96 4.48
CA VAL A 339 -1.08 -19.03 3.06
C VAL A 339 0.04 -18.52 2.16
N TYR A 340 0.75 -17.47 2.58
CA TYR A 340 1.96 -16.97 1.93
C TYR A 340 2.94 -18.12 1.60
N THR A 341 3.15 -19.09 2.51
CA THR A 341 4.09 -20.21 2.29
C THR A 341 3.66 -21.17 1.18
N TYR A 342 2.36 -21.26 0.89
CA TYR A 342 1.81 -22.12 -0.16
C TYR A 342 1.72 -21.41 -1.51
N LEU A 343 1.96 -20.09 -1.58
CA LEU A 343 1.74 -19.34 -2.82
C LEU A 343 2.58 -19.82 -4.02
N PRO A 344 3.85 -20.28 -3.87
CA PRO A 344 4.56 -20.93 -4.96
C PRO A 344 3.81 -22.12 -5.56
N ASP A 345 3.18 -22.95 -4.72
CA ASP A 345 2.41 -24.11 -5.17
C ASP A 345 1.07 -23.68 -5.77
N LEU A 346 0.44 -22.62 -5.25
CA LEU A 346 -0.78 -22.05 -5.83
C LEU A 346 -0.53 -21.42 -7.21
N ILE A 347 0.63 -20.77 -7.42
CA ILE A 347 1.02 -20.27 -8.75
C ILE A 347 1.12 -21.44 -9.74
N ARG A 348 1.78 -22.53 -9.35
CA ARG A 348 1.88 -23.73 -10.19
C ARG A 348 0.51 -24.36 -10.45
N TYR A 349 -0.32 -24.46 -9.42
CA TYR A 349 -1.63 -25.10 -9.50
C TYR A 349 -2.61 -24.30 -10.38
N TYR A 350 -2.78 -23.00 -10.11
CA TYR A 350 -3.78 -22.19 -10.82
C TYR A 350 -3.29 -21.70 -12.18
N LEU A 351 -2.00 -21.40 -12.32
CA LEU A 351 -1.47 -20.76 -13.53
C LEU A 351 -0.64 -21.71 -14.39
N SER A 352 -0.23 -22.88 -13.89
CA SER A 352 0.72 -23.77 -14.57
C SER A 352 2.04 -23.06 -14.94
N GLU A 353 2.45 -22.11 -14.10
CA GLU A 353 3.67 -21.31 -14.25
C GLU A 353 4.61 -21.55 -13.05
N GLU A 354 5.91 -21.30 -13.21
CA GLU A 354 6.83 -21.19 -12.07
C GLU A 354 6.81 -19.76 -11.50
N PRO A 355 6.97 -19.58 -10.18
CA PRO A 355 7.03 -18.25 -9.58
C PRO A 355 8.18 -17.42 -10.15
N VAL A 356 7.85 -16.25 -10.71
CA VAL A 356 8.85 -15.30 -11.23
C VAL A 356 9.67 -14.70 -10.09
N ILE A 357 9.00 -14.21 -9.04
CA ILE A 357 9.65 -13.73 -7.82
C ILE A 357 9.43 -14.77 -6.72
N LYS A 358 10.52 -15.22 -6.13
CA LYS A 358 10.48 -16.22 -5.05
C LYS A 358 10.03 -15.59 -3.74
N ASN A 359 9.41 -16.39 -2.89
CA ASN A 359 9.25 -16.03 -1.48
C ASN A 359 10.60 -16.08 -0.75
N VAL A 360 10.63 -15.50 0.45
CA VAL A 360 11.62 -15.85 1.45
C VAL A 360 11.40 -17.31 1.87
N ASP A 361 12.48 -18.09 1.93
CA ASP A 361 12.41 -19.48 2.37
C ASP A 361 11.76 -19.56 3.77
N THR A 362 10.69 -20.33 3.88
CA THR A 362 9.87 -20.35 5.10
C THR A 362 9.53 -21.78 5.49
N TRP A 363 9.92 -22.16 6.70
CA TRP A 363 9.55 -23.43 7.31
C TRP A 363 8.18 -23.33 7.96
N ARG A 364 7.31 -24.30 7.64
CA ARG A 364 6.02 -24.51 8.28
C ARG A 364 6.21 -25.47 9.45
N LEU A 365 6.05 -24.98 10.67
CA LEU A 365 6.34 -25.80 11.86
C LEU A 365 5.27 -26.87 12.15
N GLU A 366 4.15 -26.87 11.40
CA GLU A 366 3.20 -27.99 11.39
C GLU A 366 3.77 -29.26 10.73
N ASP A 367 4.80 -29.14 9.88
CA ASP A 367 5.56 -30.29 9.36
C ASP A 367 6.57 -30.74 10.43
N PRO A 368 6.47 -31.98 10.94
CA PRO A 368 7.38 -32.49 11.97
C PRO A 368 8.86 -32.39 11.58
N GLY A 369 9.20 -32.60 10.30
CA GLY A 369 10.59 -32.51 9.83
C GLY A 369 11.12 -31.08 9.85
N ALA A 370 10.28 -30.12 9.45
CA ALA A 370 10.61 -28.70 9.53
C ALA A 370 10.72 -28.21 10.98
N LEU A 371 9.85 -28.70 11.87
CA LEU A 371 9.93 -28.39 13.30
C LEU A 371 11.24 -28.89 13.91
N GLU A 372 11.64 -30.12 13.62
CA GLU A 372 12.91 -30.69 14.08
C GLU A 372 14.10 -29.83 13.60
N GLU A 373 14.17 -29.52 12.31
CA GLU A 373 15.24 -28.69 11.73
C GLU A 373 15.31 -27.30 12.39
N VAL A 374 14.16 -26.64 12.59
CA VAL A 374 14.10 -25.30 13.19
C VAL A 374 14.48 -25.35 14.67
N LEU A 375 14.06 -26.39 15.39
CA LEU A 375 14.44 -26.58 16.78
C LEU A 375 15.94 -26.80 16.95
N ASP A 376 16.61 -27.44 16.00
CA ASP A 376 18.06 -27.66 16.05
C ASP A 376 18.88 -26.39 15.75
N ARG A 377 18.30 -25.43 15.03
CA ARG A 377 18.96 -24.21 14.55
C ARG A 377 18.28 -22.92 15.02
N LEU A 378 17.62 -22.97 16.17
CA LEU A 378 16.74 -21.91 16.66
C LEU A 378 17.48 -20.58 16.89
N ASP A 379 18.77 -20.64 17.16
CA ASP A 379 19.70 -19.52 17.33
C ASP A 379 20.20 -18.92 16.00
N GLU A 380 19.90 -19.53 14.85
CA GLU A 380 20.26 -19.04 13.51
C GLU A 380 19.07 -18.40 12.76
N LEU A 381 17.85 -18.62 13.24
CA LEU A 381 16.62 -18.35 12.49
C LEU A 381 15.79 -17.19 13.08
N VAL A 382 14.88 -16.67 12.27
CA VAL A 382 13.84 -15.74 12.71
C VAL A 382 12.53 -16.49 12.82
N VAL A 383 11.89 -16.45 13.99
CA VAL A 383 10.65 -17.17 14.27
C VAL A 383 9.51 -16.18 14.51
N LYS A 384 8.39 -16.38 13.82
CA LYS A 384 7.25 -15.45 13.79
C LYS A 384 5.94 -16.18 14.10
N PRO A 385 5.03 -15.59 14.89
CA PRO A 385 3.68 -16.10 15.02
C PRO A 385 2.88 -15.82 13.74
N VAL A 386 2.00 -16.75 13.38
CA VAL A 386 1.14 -16.67 12.18
C VAL A 386 0.16 -15.50 12.29
N ASP A 387 -0.60 -15.43 13.39
CA ASP A 387 -1.63 -14.38 13.62
C ASP A 387 -1.08 -13.02 14.09
N GLY A 388 0.25 -12.85 14.20
CA GLY A 388 0.84 -11.63 14.76
C GLY A 388 0.89 -10.46 13.77
N SER A 389 0.28 -9.32 14.07
CA SER A 389 0.47 -8.08 13.31
C SER A 389 1.73 -7.32 13.74
N GLY A 390 2.47 -6.75 12.77
CA GLY A 390 3.46 -5.69 13.02
C GLY A 390 4.63 -6.04 13.94
N GLY A 391 5.18 -7.26 13.85
CA GLY A 391 6.40 -7.64 14.58
C GLY A 391 6.20 -8.06 16.04
N LYS A 392 4.97 -8.06 16.56
CA LYS A 392 4.68 -8.59 17.91
C LYS A 392 4.90 -10.11 17.95
N GLY A 393 5.70 -10.56 18.93
CA GLY A 393 6.01 -11.99 19.13
C GLY A 393 7.14 -12.54 18.24
N LEU A 394 7.77 -11.69 17.42
CA LEU A 394 8.97 -12.01 16.64
C LEU A 394 10.13 -12.36 17.58
N VAL A 395 10.82 -13.48 17.33
CA VAL A 395 12.10 -13.80 17.97
C VAL A 395 13.18 -13.90 16.90
N VAL A 396 14.24 -13.12 17.07
CA VAL A 396 15.43 -13.17 16.22
C VAL A 396 16.46 -14.03 16.93
N GLY A 397 16.61 -15.28 16.51
CA GLY A 397 17.45 -16.30 17.14
C GLY A 397 18.84 -15.80 17.51
N PRO A 398 19.60 -15.19 16.57
CA PRO A 398 20.96 -14.73 16.85
C PRO A 398 21.09 -13.62 17.90
N ALA A 399 20.01 -12.88 18.16
CA ALA A 399 19.96 -11.81 19.14
C ALA A 399 19.27 -12.23 20.45
N ALA A 400 18.68 -13.42 20.50
CA ALA A 400 17.94 -13.92 21.63
C ALA A 400 18.86 -14.57 22.67
N SER A 401 18.56 -14.35 23.95
CA SER A 401 19.23 -15.04 25.05
C SER A 401 18.88 -16.53 25.08
N ALA A 402 19.73 -17.35 25.69
CA ALA A 402 19.47 -18.78 25.87
C ALA A 402 18.14 -19.05 26.60
N LYS A 403 17.72 -18.15 27.51
CA LYS A 403 16.43 -18.25 28.21
C LYS A 403 15.26 -18.02 27.25
N GLU A 404 15.33 -16.99 26.42
CA GLU A 404 14.29 -16.69 25.42
C GLU A 404 14.16 -17.81 24.39
N LEU A 405 15.29 -18.40 23.95
CA LEU A 405 15.29 -19.55 23.05
C LEU A 405 14.66 -20.80 23.69
N ALA A 406 14.91 -21.06 24.98
CA ALA A 406 14.28 -22.18 25.70
C ALA A 406 12.76 -21.99 25.85
N GLU A 407 12.32 -20.77 26.17
CA GLU A 407 10.90 -20.42 26.22
C GLU A 407 10.24 -20.51 24.83
N LEU A 408 10.93 -20.06 23.79
CA LEU A 408 10.46 -20.20 22.40
C LEU A 408 10.32 -21.67 22.02
N ARG A 409 11.33 -22.51 22.26
CA ARG A 409 11.27 -23.97 22.01
C ARG A 409 10.03 -24.60 22.62
N SER A 410 9.72 -24.27 23.87
CA SER A 410 8.57 -24.81 24.57
C SER A 410 7.24 -24.38 23.94
N ARG A 411 7.15 -23.13 23.46
CA ARG A 411 5.99 -22.61 22.73
C ARG A 411 5.81 -23.29 21.38
N LEU A 412 6.90 -23.47 20.62
CA LEU A 412 6.87 -24.11 19.30
C LEU A 412 6.42 -25.57 19.39
N GLN A 413 6.82 -26.30 20.43
CA GLN A 413 6.38 -27.68 20.63
C GLN A 413 4.92 -27.77 21.08
N ALA A 414 4.43 -26.78 21.82
CA ALA A 414 3.05 -26.76 22.33
C ALA A 414 2.02 -26.42 21.23
N ASP A 415 2.37 -25.52 20.32
CA ASP A 415 1.52 -25.13 19.19
C ASP A 415 2.38 -24.87 17.95
N PRO A 416 2.84 -25.91 17.22
CA PRO A 416 3.71 -25.72 16.07
C PRO A 416 3.02 -24.95 14.93
N ARG A 417 1.72 -25.15 14.76
CA ARG A 417 0.92 -24.54 13.69
C ARG A 417 0.84 -23.02 13.83
N GLY A 418 0.87 -22.49 15.05
CA GLY A 418 0.82 -21.05 15.31
C GLY A 418 2.08 -20.28 14.88
N TRP A 419 3.10 -20.95 14.31
CA TRP A 419 4.41 -20.35 14.04
C TRP A 419 5.00 -20.74 12.69
N ILE A 420 5.82 -19.84 12.16
CA ILE A 420 6.70 -20.06 11.01
C ILE A 420 8.13 -19.66 11.37
N ALA A 421 9.10 -20.24 10.67
CA ALA A 421 10.50 -19.84 10.77
C ALA A 421 11.06 -19.48 9.40
N GLN A 422 12.01 -18.53 9.38
CA GLN A 422 12.65 -18.03 8.17
C GLN A 422 14.15 -17.84 8.46
N PRO A 423 15.02 -17.93 7.44
CA PRO A 423 16.41 -17.55 7.61
C PRO A 423 16.48 -16.05 7.89
N VAL A 424 17.54 -15.62 8.56
CA VAL A 424 17.85 -14.19 8.69
C VAL A 424 18.26 -13.68 7.31
N VAL A 425 17.35 -13.02 6.61
CA VAL A 425 17.66 -12.38 5.32
C VAL A 425 18.26 -11.00 5.58
N GLN A 426 19.44 -10.76 5.01
CA GLN A 426 20.06 -9.44 5.02
C GLN A 426 19.42 -8.58 3.92
N LEU A 427 18.57 -7.64 4.32
CA LEU A 427 17.93 -6.71 3.40
C LEU A 427 18.99 -5.82 2.75
N SER A 428 18.80 -5.49 1.48
CA SER A 428 19.64 -4.49 0.79
C SER A 428 19.68 -3.16 1.54
N THR A 429 20.81 -2.46 1.46
CA THR A 429 21.01 -1.14 2.06
C THR A 429 20.99 -0.04 1.02
N ILE A 430 20.46 1.13 1.41
CA ILE A 430 20.47 2.35 0.60
C ILE A 430 21.20 3.44 1.38
N PRO A 431 22.09 4.22 0.75
CA PRO A 431 22.68 5.39 1.40
C PRO A 431 21.59 6.32 1.93
N THR A 432 21.64 6.59 3.23
CA THR A 432 20.64 7.39 3.94
C THR A 432 21.36 8.43 4.78
N LEU A 433 20.88 9.67 4.73
CA LEU A 433 21.45 10.78 5.47
C LEU A 433 21.04 10.67 6.94
N VAL A 434 22.05 10.57 7.81
CA VAL A 434 21.89 10.60 9.27
C VAL A 434 22.75 11.71 9.89
N ASP A 435 22.70 11.86 11.21
CA ASP A 435 23.34 12.96 11.96
C ASP A 435 24.87 13.06 11.76
N ASP A 436 25.55 11.97 11.40
CA ASP A 436 27.00 11.93 11.20
C ASP A 436 27.43 11.79 9.73
N GLY A 437 26.50 11.71 8.77
CA GLY A 437 26.81 11.59 7.33
C GLY A 437 25.89 10.63 6.58
N MET A 438 26.31 10.23 5.37
CA MET A 438 25.66 9.12 4.69
C MET A 438 26.04 7.81 5.36
N ARG A 439 25.06 6.96 5.63
CA ARG A 439 25.27 5.59 6.12
C ARG A 439 24.35 4.60 5.42
N PRO A 440 24.77 3.34 5.27
CA PRO A 440 23.89 2.31 4.74
C PRO A 440 22.74 2.05 5.73
N ARG A 441 21.51 2.01 5.22
CA ARG A 441 20.32 1.61 6.00
C ARG A 441 19.49 0.61 5.23
N HIS A 442 19.02 -0.43 5.92
CA HIS A 442 18.21 -1.48 5.33
C HIS A 442 16.88 -0.92 4.82
N ALA A 443 16.45 -1.41 3.65
CA ALA A 443 15.25 -0.95 3.01
C ALA A 443 14.44 -2.09 2.39
N ASP A 444 13.12 -1.94 2.42
CA ASP A 444 12.19 -2.75 1.64
C ASP A 444 11.51 -1.90 0.56
N LEU A 445 10.66 -2.52 -0.25
CA LEU A 445 9.90 -1.88 -1.29
C LEU A 445 8.49 -2.46 -1.34
N ARG A 446 7.47 -1.60 -1.29
CA ARG A 446 6.07 -1.96 -1.55
C ARG A 446 5.60 -1.37 -2.88
N PRO A 447 5.64 -2.11 -3.99
CA PRO A 447 4.92 -1.74 -5.19
C PRO A 447 3.41 -1.92 -4.99
N PHE A 448 2.65 -1.11 -5.72
CA PHE A 448 1.20 -1.20 -5.74
C PHE A 448 0.74 -1.67 -7.12
N ALA A 449 -0.20 -2.60 -7.15
CA ALA A 449 -0.85 -3.03 -8.38
C ALA A 449 -2.35 -2.81 -8.31
N VAL A 450 -2.92 -2.41 -9.45
CA VAL A 450 -4.35 -2.15 -9.65
C VAL A 450 -4.89 -3.16 -10.65
N ASN A 451 -5.96 -3.86 -10.30
CA ASN A 451 -6.61 -4.86 -11.14
C ASN A 451 -7.99 -4.36 -11.59
N ASP A 452 -8.18 -4.20 -12.90
CA ASP A 452 -9.46 -3.81 -13.50
C ASP A 452 -10.30 -5.01 -13.99
N GLY A 453 -9.74 -6.21 -13.91
CA GLY A 453 -10.32 -7.47 -14.37
C GLY A 453 -9.87 -7.91 -15.76
N THR A 454 -9.26 -7.01 -16.53
CA THR A 454 -8.63 -7.32 -17.83
C THR A 454 -7.11 -7.39 -17.72
N ASP A 455 -6.50 -6.45 -17.00
CA ASP A 455 -5.07 -6.45 -16.68
C ASP A 455 -4.82 -6.07 -15.21
N VAL A 456 -3.68 -6.54 -14.72
CA VAL A 456 -3.10 -6.07 -13.45
C VAL A 456 -2.04 -5.04 -13.80
N TRP A 457 -2.33 -3.75 -13.63
CA TRP A 457 -1.36 -2.68 -13.84
C TRP A 457 -0.50 -2.49 -12.59
N VAL A 458 0.82 -2.48 -12.73
CA VAL A 458 1.75 -2.26 -11.62
C VAL A 458 2.34 -0.85 -11.74
N LEU A 459 2.16 -0.04 -10.69
CA LEU A 459 2.72 1.30 -10.59
C LEU A 459 4.24 1.24 -10.78
N PRO A 460 4.87 1.96 -11.74
CA PRO A 460 6.32 1.94 -11.95
C PRO A 460 7.08 2.71 -10.86
N GLY A 461 7.04 2.15 -9.65
CA GLY A 461 7.55 2.71 -8.41
C GLY A 461 6.92 1.97 -7.22
N GLY A 462 7.06 2.55 -6.04
CA GLY A 462 6.53 1.95 -4.82
C GLY A 462 7.02 2.70 -3.59
N LEU A 463 6.45 2.36 -2.45
CA LEU A 463 6.88 2.92 -1.17
C LEU A 463 8.14 2.19 -0.72
N THR A 464 9.30 2.85 -0.81
CA THR A 464 10.52 2.34 -0.17
C THR A 464 10.51 2.79 1.28
N ARG A 465 10.55 1.84 2.23
CA ARG A 465 10.69 2.14 3.66
C ARG A 465 12.10 1.82 4.11
N VAL A 466 12.61 2.60 5.05
CA VAL A 466 14.00 2.52 5.52
C VAL A 466 14.02 2.45 7.05
N ALA A 467 14.79 1.51 7.59
CA ALA A 467 15.08 1.45 9.01
C ALA A 467 16.13 2.52 9.35
N LEU A 468 15.71 3.65 9.92
CA LEU A 468 16.63 4.75 10.29
C LEU A 468 17.61 4.38 11.41
N PRO A 469 17.19 3.64 12.47
CA PRO A 469 18.12 3.20 13.51
C PRO A 469 19.20 2.27 12.94
N GLU A 470 20.43 2.43 13.42
CA GLU A 470 21.58 1.66 12.96
C GLU A 470 21.38 0.15 13.20
N GLY A 471 21.69 -0.64 12.17
CA GLY A 471 21.66 -2.12 12.22
C GLY A 471 20.27 -2.76 12.34
N GLN A 472 19.19 -1.99 12.39
CA GLN A 472 17.85 -2.56 12.47
C GLN A 472 17.34 -3.07 11.11
N LEU A 473 16.77 -4.27 11.13
CA LEU A 473 16.06 -4.86 9.99
C LEU A 473 14.57 -4.51 9.97
N VAL A 474 14.05 -3.89 11.04
CA VAL A 474 12.65 -3.54 11.18
C VAL A 474 12.39 -2.16 10.55
N VAL A 475 11.78 -2.17 9.37
CA VAL A 475 11.46 -0.98 8.56
C VAL A 475 10.06 -0.41 8.83
N ASN A 476 9.41 -0.81 9.93
CA ASN A 476 8.05 -0.38 10.23
C ASN A 476 7.99 1.10 10.62
N SER A 477 7.15 1.87 9.91
CA SER A 477 6.89 3.29 10.15
C SER A 477 6.50 3.60 11.60
N SER A 478 5.78 2.70 12.27
CA SER A 478 5.36 2.87 13.67
C SER A 478 6.51 2.81 14.69
N GLN A 479 7.72 2.44 14.25
CA GLN A 479 8.94 2.37 15.08
C GLN A 479 10.03 3.35 14.62
N GLY A 480 9.66 4.41 13.88
CA GLY A 480 10.61 5.44 13.45
C GLY A 480 11.32 5.15 12.12
N GLY A 481 10.68 4.37 11.24
CA GLY A 481 11.13 4.19 9.85
C GLY A 481 10.86 5.43 8.99
N GLY A 482 11.75 5.72 8.03
CA GLY A 482 11.58 6.76 7.01
C GLY A 482 11.14 6.19 5.66
N SER A 483 10.89 7.06 4.67
CA SER A 483 10.79 6.65 3.26
C SER A 483 11.84 7.27 2.36
N LYS A 484 11.96 6.65 1.20
CA LYS A 484 12.62 7.19 0.01
C LYS A 484 11.64 7.17 -1.15
N ASP A 485 11.83 8.07 -2.10
CA ASP A 485 11.21 7.91 -3.42
C ASP A 485 11.85 6.72 -4.16
N THR A 486 11.07 6.02 -4.99
CA THR A 486 11.52 4.87 -5.79
C THR A 486 11.46 5.22 -7.27
N TRP A 487 12.61 5.40 -7.90
CA TRP A 487 12.75 5.76 -9.30
C TRP A 487 12.93 4.52 -10.16
N VAL A 488 11.92 4.24 -10.99
CA VAL A 488 12.09 3.32 -12.12
C VAL A 488 12.62 4.12 -13.30
N VAL A 489 13.82 3.75 -13.78
CA VAL A 489 14.57 4.53 -14.78
C VAL A 489 14.82 3.75 -16.06
N GLY A 490 14.80 4.46 -17.19
CA GLY A 490 15.10 3.90 -18.52
C GLY A 490 14.20 4.46 -19.63
N PRO A 491 14.58 4.31 -20.91
CA PRO A 491 13.75 4.77 -22.03
C PRO A 491 12.39 4.08 -22.02
N GLU A 492 11.30 4.78 -22.38
CA GLU A 492 9.99 4.15 -22.62
C GLU A 492 10.01 3.27 -23.88
N ASP A 493 9.15 2.24 -23.92
CA ASP A 493 8.96 1.47 -25.14
C ASP A 493 7.97 2.28 -25.98
N PRO A 494 8.34 2.74 -27.19
CA PRO A 494 7.46 3.54 -28.02
C PRO A 494 6.13 2.82 -28.38
N ARG A 495 6.02 1.50 -28.16
CA ARG A 495 4.77 0.73 -28.31
C ARG A 495 3.81 0.84 -27.12
N ASN A 496 4.29 1.26 -25.95
CA ASN A 496 3.51 1.44 -24.72
C ASN A 496 3.45 2.91 -24.27
N ALA A 497 3.95 3.84 -25.10
CA ALA A 497 3.86 5.27 -24.82
C ALA A 497 2.44 5.74 -25.12
N GLU A 498 1.70 6.21 -24.11
CA GLU A 498 0.44 6.91 -24.35
C GLU A 498 0.73 8.24 -25.09
N PRO A 499 -0.15 8.70 -26.01
CA PRO A 499 0.15 9.80 -26.92
C PRO A 499 0.44 11.15 -26.24
N GLU A 500 0.03 11.33 -24.98
CA GLU A 500 0.08 12.61 -24.26
C GLU A 500 1.43 12.90 -23.55
N ALA A 501 2.31 11.90 -23.36
CA ALA A 501 3.52 12.00 -22.54
C ALA A 501 4.71 12.77 -23.18
N ARG A 502 4.51 13.51 -24.28
CA ARG A 502 5.62 14.08 -25.08
C ARG A 502 5.96 15.54 -24.79
N ASP A 503 5.25 16.22 -23.90
CA ASP A 503 5.58 17.61 -23.54
C ASP A 503 6.30 17.69 -22.18
N ILE A 504 7.54 18.18 -22.24
CA ILE A 504 8.53 18.18 -21.17
C ILE A 504 8.12 19.10 -20.01
N GLN A 505 7.45 20.22 -20.32
CA GLN A 505 6.85 21.08 -19.32
C GLN A 505 5.54 20.48 -18.79
N ALA A 506 4.82 19.71 -19.63
CA ALA A 506 3.62 19.01 -19.20
C ALA A 506 3.92 17.86 -18.25
N LEU A 507 5.06 17.16 -18.33
CA LEU A 507 5.39 16.06 -17.40
C LEU A 507 5.73 16.57 -15.98
N VAL A 508 6.50 17.66 -15.91
CA VAL A 508 6.81 18.35 -14.64
C VAL A 508 5.57 19.08 -14.13
N ALA A 509 4.77 19.67 -15.02
CA ALA A 509 3.48 20.24 -14.65
C ALA A 509 2.52 19.14 -14.19
N GLU A 510 2.34 18.01 -14.85
CA GLU A 510 1.44 16.91 -14.47
C GLU A 510 1.83 16.32 -13.11
N GLN A 511 3.13 16.20 -12.82
CA GLN A 511 3.63 15.83 -11.50
C GLN A 511 3.44 16.94 -10.44
N ALA A 512 3.35 18.21 -10.84
CA ALA A 512 3.21 19.37 -9.94
C ALA A 512 1.81 20.00 -9.88
N ALA A 513 0.91 19.74 -10.84
CA ALA A 513 -0.23 20.57 -11.25
C ALA A 513 -1.59 19.97 -10.93
N VAL A 514 -1.67 18.88 -10.15
CA VAL A 514 -2.94 18.51 -9.48
C VAL A 514 -3.33 19.52 -8.37
N THR A 515 -2.81 20.74 -8.45
CA THR A 515 -3.17 21.94 -7.70
C THR A 515 -3.96 22.97 -8.51
N SER A 516 -4.40 22.70 -9.75
CA SER A 516 -5.49 23.53 -10.28
C SER A 516 -6.77 23.18 -9.52
N SER A 517 -7.12 24.01 -8.54
CA SER A 517 -8.49 24.15 -8.06
C SER A 517 -9.39 24.16 -9.29
N ILE A 518 -10.22 23.13 -9.46
CA ILE A 518 -11.37 23.23 -10.36
C ILE A 518 -12.16 24.42 -9.82
N PRO A 519 -12.32 25.52 -10.59
CA PRO A 519 -13.19 26.59 -10.14
C PRO A 519 -14.57 25.97 -9.96
N ILE A 520 -15.16 26.17 -8.78
CA ILE A 520 -16.57 25.87 -8.56
C ILE A 520 -17.31 26.64 -9.65
N VAL A 521 -17.76 25.94 -10.70
CA VAL A 521 -18.64 26.51 -11.71
C VAL A 521 -19.98 26.64 -11.02
N TYR A 522 -20.19 27.78 -10.38
CA TYR A 522 -21.55 28.22 -10.09
C TYR A 522 -22.24 28.37 -11.45
N PRO A 523 -23.42 27.76 -11.66
CA PRO A 523 -24.23 28.14 -12.80
C PRO A 523 -24.49 29.65 -12.69
N LEU A 524 -23.90 30.41 -13.61
CA LEU A 524 -24.25 31.81 -13.84
C LEU A 524 -25.72 31.83 -14.24
N HIS A 525 -26.60 32.15 -13.30
CA HIS A 525 -27.76 33.03 -13.42
C HIS A 525 -28.65 32.89 -12.18
N HIS A 526 -28.42 33.75 -11.20
CA HIS A 526 -29.52 34.37 -10.46
C HIS A 526 -29.02 35.68 -9.87
N THR A 527 -29.49 36.79 -10.43
CA THR A 527 -29.40 38.10 -9.80
C THR A 527 -30.23 38.02 -8.52
N PRO A 528 -29.68 38.31 -7.32
CA PRO A 528 -30.47 38.30 -6.10
C PRO A 528 -31.40 39.51 -6.11
N ASP A 529 -32.70 39.25 -6.15
CA ASP A 529 -33.69 40.25 -5.77
C ASP A 529 -33.65 40.36 -4.24
N HIS A 530 -33.24 41.54 -3.77
CA HIS A 530 -33.30 42.06 -2.39
C HIS A 530 -32.07 41.82 -1.49
N SER A 531 -31.71 42.88 -0.76
CA SER A 531 -30.52 42.97 0.09
C SER A 531 -30.90 42.74 1.55
N PRO A 532 -30.02 42.19 2.43
CA PRO A 532 -30.32 41.90 3.84
C PRO A 532 -30.63 43.11 4.74
N GLN A 533 -30.71 44.32 4.15
CA GLN A 533 -31.02 45.58 4.84
C GLN A 533 -32.45 46.08 4.57
N ASP A 534 -33.24 45.36 3.78
CA ASP A 534 -34.63 45.74 3.51
C ASP A 534 -35.54 45.31 4.67
N ALA A 535 -36.36 46.25 5.16
CA ALA A 535 -37.29 46.01 6.26
C ALA A 535 -38.41 45.01 5.86
N PRO A 536 -38.92 44.19 6.79
CA PRO A 536 -39.88 43.15 6.46
C PRO A 536 -41.22 43.74 5.98
N ASN A 537 -41.69 43.29 4.83
CA ASN A 537 -42.97 43.67 4.26
C ASN A 537 -44.08 42.78 4.85
N ILE A 538 -45.12 43.38 5.43
CA ILE A 538 -46.12 42.75 6.32
C ILE A 538 -47.29 42.09 5.55
N ASP A 539 -47.15 41.82 4.24
CA ASP A 539 -48.30 41.46 3.38
C ASP A 539 -48.35 40.01 2.87
N GLN A 540 -47.57 39.05 3.41
CA GLN A 540 -47.64 37.64 2.99
C GLN A 540 -48.19 36.64 4.01
N GLU A 541 -48.68 37.09 5.17
CA GLU A 541 -49.36 36.21 6.15
C GLU A 541 -50.87 36.03 5.90
N GLN A 542 -51.45 36.60 4.83
CA GLN A 542 -52.89 36.48 4.53
C GLN A 542 -53.29 35.54 3.39
N GLN A 543 -52.38 34.78 2.78
CA GLN A 543 -52.73 33.85 1.67
C GLN A 543 -52.55 32.34 1.95
N GLN A 544 -52.14 31.93 3.17
CA GLN A 544 -52.03 30.50 3.52
C GLN A 544 -53.12 29.97 4.48
N GLN A 545 -54.11 30.79 4.86
CA GLN A 545 -55.26 30.34 5.68
C GLN A 545 -56.53 29.99 4.89
N THR A 546 -56.49 29.86 3.55
CA THR A 546 -57.70 29.59 2.74
C THR A 546 -57.68 28.28 1.94
N PHE A 547 -56.65 27.42 2.08
CA PHE A 547 -56.59 26.12 1.37
C PHE A 547 -56.64 24.87 2.27
N ALA A 548 -56.90 25.02 3.57
CA ALA A 548 -57.02 23.90 4.52
C ALA A 548 -58.45 23.68 5.05
N ALA A 549 -59.47 24.06 4.28
CA ALA A 549 -60.87 23.78 4.60
C ALA A 549 -61.64 23.41 3.32
N GLY A 550 -61.69 22.12 3.00
CA GLY A 550 -62.51 21.61 1.91
C GLY A 550 -62.09 20.23 1.43
N GLU A 551 -62.27 19.20 2.27
CA GLU A 551 -62.49 17.81 1.85
C GLU A 551 -62.90 16.98 3.09
N ASP A 552 -64.19 17.06 3.43
CA ASP A 552 -64.93 16.11 4.26
C ASP A 552 -66.41 16.24 3.85
N ASP A 553 -66.84 15.41 2.89
CA ASP A 553 -68.17 14.80 2.76
C ASP A 553 -68.18 13.73 1.66
#